data_AF-A0A9P7Y952-F1
#
_entry.id   AF-A0A9P7Y952-F1
#
_cell.length_a   1.000
_cell.length_b   1.000
_cell.length_c   1.000
_cell.angle_alpha   90.00
_cell.angle_beta   90.00
_cell.angle_gamma   90.00
#
_symmetry.space_group_name_H-M   'P 1'
#
loop_
_entity.id
_entity.type
_entity.pdbx_description
1 polymer ?
#
loop_
_entity_poly.entity_id
_entity_poly.type
_entity_poly.pdbx_seq_one_letter_code
_entity_poly.pdbx_strand_id
1 'polypeptide(L)'
;MYALQDVPGKGKGLVAIEKISKGTRILSEEAVVTVNESVGSERLRTSICKQVEALGENQRRDFLSMHNIHPYRNAAEQYLGIFRTNSLLAEAKNWNEKIKRHTVHALKDINKGEEITIIYLAPLKNRKARQKALQKKFDFTYLCHLCSLPLEQSQESDKRLEEIHRLDDVIDQLGTEGILVSPLRTLRYFDQQVRLYNEQGREDVGFAQAFVNAAQLVIANSDLARGRIFAERAASVWKTTLGGDSTPAIKHGALAQDPSKYELFGVSTKWKTKVDEAPQGLEPSDFEDWLWRREKPKALGQLANLRSRATFPGFTDLPDENDADQEFYKRSNIEIKDINGITIPLYFYTDSRGNELAPRQVQKGYTVAILYVKRHAFIFYEPGIRHKDPQTIKVL
;
A
#
# COMPACT_ATOMS: atom_id res chain seq x y z
N MET A 1 -28.26 15.18 3.15
CA MET A 1 -27.23 14.15 3.25
C MET A 1 -26.84 13.79 4.68
N TYR A 2 -26.35 14.73 5.50
CA TYR A 2 -25.96 14.44 6.90
C TYR A 2 -26.25 15.64 7.83
N ALA A 3 -26.20 15.39 9.14
CA ALA A 3 -26.38 16.39 10.18
C ALA A 3 -25.30 16.26 11.26
N LEU A 4 -24.92 17.39 11.87
CA LEU A 4 -24.05 17.42 13.04
C LEU A 4 -24.85 17.00 14.29
N GLN A 5 -24.38 16.00 15.02
CA GLN A 5 -25.06 15.46 16.20
C GLN A 5 -24.07 15.19 17.34
N ASP A 6 -24.58 15.13 18.57
CA ASP A 6 -23.82 14.61 19.71
C ASP A 6 -23.73 13.09 19.60
N VAL A 7 -22.51 12.55 19.60
CA VAL A 7 -22.22 11.12 19.58
C VAL A 7 -21.65 10.72 20.94
N PRO A 8 -22.31 9.79 21.66
CA PRO A 8 -21.88 9.35 22.98
C PRO A 8 -20.40 8.92 23.00
N GLY A 9 -19.62 9.52 23.90
CA GLY A 9 -18.18 9.25 24.04
C GLY A 9 -17.27 9.86 22.96
N LYS A 10 -17.82 10.54 21.94
CA LYS A 10 -17.04 11.15 20.84
C LYS A 10 -17.21 12.66 20.69
N GLY A 11 -18.12 13.28 21.44
CA GLY A 11 -18.44 14.70 21.28
C GLY A 11 -19.35 14.89 20.07
N LYS A 12 -18.94 15.72 19.09
CA LYS A 12 -19.73 15.96 17.88
C LYS A 12 -19.30 15.01 16.76
N GLY A 13 -20.27 14.50 16.00
CA GLY A 13 -20.05 13.69 14.81
C GLY A 13 -21.05 14.01 13.70
N LEU A 14 -20.73 13.60 12.48
CA LEU A 14 -21.64 13.72 11.33
C LEU A 14 -22.43 12.42 11.20
N VAL A 15 -23.76 12.51 11.14
CA VAL A 15 -24.66 11.35 11.03
C VAL A 15 -25.49 11.48 9.75
N ALA A 16 -25.55 10.41 8.97
CA ALA A 16 -26.33 10.38 7.74
C ALA A 16 -27.84 10.50 8.04
N ILE A 17 -28.54 11.43 7.38
CA ILE A 17 -29.99 11.63 7.54
C ILE A 17 -30.81 10.87 6.49
N GLU A 18 -30.13 10.30 5.50
CA GLU A 18 -30.65 9.50 4.40
C GLU A 18 -29.61 8.47 3.96
N LYS A 19 -29.96 7.51 3.10
CA LYS A 19 -28.98 6.56 2.54
C LYS A 19 -28.01 7.30 1.62
N ILE A 20 -26.71 7.14 1.85
CA ILE A 20 -25.64 7.67 0.99
C ILE A 20 -25.01 6.49 0.25
N SER A 21 -25.02 6.54 -1.08
CA SER A 21 -24.47 5.44 -1.89
C SER A 21 -22.94 5.54 -1.97
N LYS A 22 -22.26 4.40 -2.09
CA LYS A 22 -20.82 4.31 -2.35
C LYS A 22 -20.42 5.22 -3.53
N GLY A 23 -19.31 5.95 -3.38
CA GLY A 23 -18.77 6.91 -4.36
C GLY A 23 -19.38 8.31 -4.30
N THR A 24 -20.41 8.55 -3.47
CA THR A 24 -21.01 9.89 -3.32
C THR A 24 -20.01 10.86 -2.69
N ARG A 25 -19.86 12.07 -3.28
CA ARG A 25 -19.12 13.17 -2.66
C ARG A 25 -19.90 13.73 -1.48
N ILE A 26 -19.35 13.54 -0.28
CA ILE A 26 -19.92 13.99 0.99
C ILE A 26 -19.52 15.43 1.28
N LEU A 27 -18.24 15.77 1.13
CA LEU A 27 -17.70 17.10 1.42
C LEU A 27 -16.93 17.66 0.23
N SER A 28 -16.97 18.98 0.05
CA SER A 28 -16.14 19.72 -0.89
C SER A 28 -15.80 21.09 -0.32
N GLU A 29 -14.63 21.23 0.30
CA GLU A 29 -14.24 22.40 1.09
C GLU A 29 -13.02 23.10 0.51
N GLU A 30 -13.00 24.43 0.63
CA GLU A 30 -11.80 25.22 0.36
C GLU A 30 -10.81 25.08 1.51
N ALA A 31 -9.52 25.05 1.17
CA ALA A 31 -8.48 25.04 2.18
C ALA A 31 -8.30 26.44 2.78
N VAL A 32 -8.42 26.55 4.10
CA VAL A 32 -8.15 27.80 4.84
C VAL A 32 -6.66 28.13 4.84
N VAL A 33 -5.80 27.11 4.89
CA VAL A 33 -4.34 27.23 4.82
C VAL A 33 -3.82 26.11 3.95
N THR A 34 -2.92 26.43 3.02
CA THR A 34 -2.26 25.47 2.11
C THR A 34 -0.76 25.48 2.32
N VAL A 35 -0.11 24.32 2.25
CA VAL A 35 1.34 24.22 2.41
C VAL A 35 1.91 23.26 1.38
N ASN A 36 2.97 23.69 0.70
CA ASN A 36 3.74 22.88 -0.26
C ASN A 36 5.17 22.58 0.25
N GLU A 37 5.45 22.93 1.51
CA GLU A 37 6.77 22.83 2.13
C GLU A 37 6.85 21.60 3.05
N SER A 38 8.04 21.01 3.19
CA SER A 38 8.26 19.86 4.05
C SER A 38 7.98 20.16 5.53
N VAL A 39 7.47 19.15 6.25
CA VAL A 39 7.12 19.26 7.66
C VAL A 39 8.38 19.54 8.49
N GLY A 40 8.48 20.75 9.06
CA GLY A 40 9.56 21.12 9.99
C GLY A 40 10.49 22.24 9.53
N SER A 41 10.31 22.79 8.32
CA SER A 41 11.09 23.94 7.87
C SER A 41 10.62 25.25 8.54
N GLU A 42 11.55 26.18 8.78
CA GLU A 42 11.20 27.55 9.22
C GLU A 42 10.26 28.24 8.22
N ARG A 43 10.41 27.89 6.93
CA ARG A 43 9.55 28.35 5.83
C ARG A 43 8.09 27.92 5.99
N LEU A 44 7.84 26.71 6.49
CA LEU A 44 6.48 26.25 6.79
C LEU A 44 5.81 27.15 7.83
N ARG A 45 6.53 27.48 8.91
CA ARG A 45 6.04 28.36 9.97
C ARG A 45 5.72 29.75 9.41
N THR A 46 6.65 30.34 8.66
CA THR A 46 6.44 31.64 8.04
C THR A 46 5.25 31.65 7.08
N SER A 47 5.08 30.59 6.27
CA SER A 47 3.97 30.46 5.31
C SER A 47 2.62 30.39 6.01
N ILE A 48 2.50 29.56 7.06
CA ILE A 48 1.26 29.43 7.84
C ILE A 48 0.91 30.77 8.49
N CYS A 49 1.88 31.46 9.11
CA CYS A 49 1.62 32.75 9.74
C CYS A 49 1.08 33.78 8.74
N LYS A 50 1.75 33.92 7.59
CA LYS A 50 1.31 34.86 6.55
C LYS A 50 -0.12 34.57 6.08
N GLN A 51 -0.47 33.31 5.89
CA GLN A 51 -1.83 32.93 5.46
C GLN A 51 -2.86 33.22 6.54
N VAL A 52 -2.60 32.85 7.80
CA VAL A 52 -3.53 33.08 8.92
C VAL A 52 -3.72 34.57 9.21
N GLU A 53 -2.67 35.38 9.07
CA GLU A 53 -2.74 36.84 9.23
C GLU A 53 -3.49 37.53 8.10
N ALA A 54 -3.52 36.92 6.90
CA ALA A 54 -4.28 37.41 5.75
C ALA A 54 -5.77 37.00 5.77
N LEU A 55 -6.19 36.13 6.70
CA LEU A 55 -7.60 35.73 6.83
C LEU A 55 -8.46 36.89 7.32
N GLY A 56 -9.72 36.93 6.87
CA GLY A 56 -10.72 37.84 7.42
C GLY A 56 -11.00 37.56 8.90
N GLU A 57 -11.52 38.54 9.64
CA GLU A 57 -11.70 38.45 11.09
C GLU A 57 -12.48 37.21 11.55
N ASN A 58 -13.55 36.86 10.84
CA ASN A 58 -14.36 35.68 11.15
C ASN A 58 -13.59 34.38 10.89
N GLN A 59 -12.95 34.26 9.73
CA GLN A 59 -12.14 33.07 9.38
C GLN A 59 -10.95 32.87 10.34
N ARG A 60 -10.30 33.96 10.73
CA ARG A 60 -9.21 33.93 11.71
C ARG A 60 -9.73 33.49 13.08
N ARG A 61 -10.89 34.00 13.51
CA ARG A 61 -11.54 33.58 14.77
C ARG A 61 -11.87 32.09 14.75
N ASP A 62 -12.45 31.60 13.66
CA ASP A 62 -12.78 30.19 13.48
C ASP A 62 -11.51 29.34 13.52
N PHE A 63 -10.44 29.76 12.80
CA PHE A 63 -9.14 29.08 12.85
C PHE A 63 -8.57 29.01 14.27
N LEU A 64 -8.61 30.11 15.03
CA LEU A 64 -8.09 30.17 16.40
C LEU A 64 -8.94 29.40 17.40
N SER A 65 -10.21 29.12 17.08
CA SER A 65 -11.10 28.31 17.91
C SER A 65 -10.85 26.80 17.78
N MET A 66 -10.11 26.37 16.76
CA MET A 66 -9.77 24.98 16.55
C MET A 66 -8.85 24.41 17.65
N HIS A 67 -8.95 23.11 17.90
CA HIS A 67 -8.21 22.44 18.96
C HIS A 67 -6.69 22.50 18.74
N ASN A 68 -5.90 22.69 19.78
CA ASN A 68 -4.43 22.68 19.69
C ASN A 68 -3.84 21.85 20.83
N ILE A 69 -3.23 20.71 20.49
CA ILE A 69 -2.57 19.85 21.49
C ILE A 69 -1.15 20.31 21.84
N HIS A 70 -0.61 21.29 21.11
CA HIS A 70 0.77 21.73 21.27
C HIS A 70 0.85 22.97 22.17
N PRO A 71 1.78 23.02 23.14
CA PRO A 71 2.05 24.23 23.90
C PRO A 71 2.61 25.32 22.98
N TYR A 72 2.27 26.56 23.26
CA TYR A 72 2.71 27.72 22.48
C TYR A 72 2.98 28.94 23.37
N ARG A 73 3.98 29.75 23.00
CA ARG A 73 4.35 30.99 23.69
C ARG A 73 4.08 32.24 22.87
N ASN A 74 3.89 32.08 21.56
CA ASN A 74 3.65 33.15 20.61
C ASN A 74 2.66 32.69 19.53
N ALA A 75 2.16 33.66 18.75
CA ALA A 75 1.17 33.40 17.70
C ALA A 75 1.68 32.40 16.65
N ALA A 76 2.96 32.45 16.26
CA ALA A 76 3.52 31.55 15.27
C ALA A 76 3.51 30.08 15.71
N GLU A 77 3.88 29.83 16.98
CA GLU A 77 3.79 28.50 17.60
C GLU A 77 2.33 28.05 17.73
N GLN A 78 1.42 28.96 18.08
CA GLN A 78 0.00 28.67 18.18
C GLN A 78 -0.57 28.23 16.82
N TYR A 79 -0.27 28.98 15.76
CA TYR A 79 -0.80 28.71 14.42
C TYR A 79 -0.25 27.40 13.86
N LEU A 80 1.05 27.15 14.05
CA LEU A 80 1.66 25.88 13.69
C LEU A 80 1.06 24.71 14.48
N GLY A 81 0.78 24.89 15.77
CA GLY A 81 0.16 23.89 16.62
C GLY A 81 -1.26 23.53 16.18
N ILE A 82 -2.10 24.55 15.95
CA ILE A 82 -3.46 24.39 15.42
C ILE A 82 -3.42 23.67 14.07
N PHE A 83 -2.56 24.13 13.16
CA PHE A 83 -2.38 23.50 11.85
C PHE A 83 -2.00 22.03 12.01
N ARG A 84 -0.96 21.69 12.78
CA ARG A 84 -0.53 20.29 12.99
C ARG A 84 -1.60 19.39 13.61
N THR A 85 -2.44 19.95 14.47
CA THR A 85 -3.51 19.22 15.16
C THR A 85 -4.68 18.92 14.21
N ASN A 86 -5.13 19.92 13.45
CA ASN A 86 -6.39 19.85 12.69
C ASN A 86 -6.22 19.59 11.20
N SER A 87 -5.02 19.80 10.64
CA SER A 87 -4.77 19.46 9.26
C SER A 87 -4.97 17.96 9.08
N LEU A 88 -6.03 17.63 8.34
CA LEU A 88 -6.13 16.37 7.63
C LEU A 88 -4.84 16.26 6.84
N LEU A 89 -4.04 15.23 7.15
CA LEU A 89 -2.65 15.11 6.69
C LEU A 89 -2.57 15.50 5.21
N ALA A 90 -1.53 16.21 4.81
CA ALA A 90 -1.23 16.45 3.39
C ALA A 90 -1.10 15.13 2.59
N GLU A 91 -0.93 13.99 3.29
CA GLU A 91 -0.96 12.64 2.73
C GLU A 91 -2.36 12.09 2.45
N ALA A 92 -3.42 12.73 2.97
CA ALA A 92 -4.77 12.44 2.54
C ALA A 92 -4.90 12.92 1.10
N LYS A 93 -4.80 11.98 0.14
CA LYS A 93 -4.89 12.18 -1.32
C LYS A 93 -6.25 12.74 -1.80
N ASN A 94 -7.01 13.38 -0.93
CA ASN A 94 -8.37 13.88 -1.07
C ASN A 94 -8.42 15.31 -1.63
N TRP A 95 -7.26 15.94 -1.88
CA TRP A 95 -7.20 17.22 -2.57
C TRP A 95 -7.45 17.06 -4.08
N ASN A 96 -8.47 17.73 -4.59
CA ASN A 96 -8.79 17.71 -6.01
C ASN A 96 -8.16 18.93 -6.70
N GLU A 97 -7.10 18.66 -7.47
CA GLU A 97 -6.33 19.71 -8.16
C GLU A 97 -7.13 20.49 -9.21
N LYS A 98 -8.18 19.91 -9.79
CA LYS A 98 -8.96 20.58 -10.85
C LYS A 98 -9.88 21.64 -10.28
N ILE A 99 -10.57 21.32 -9.19
CA ILE A 99 -11.52 22.24 -8.55
C ILE A 99 -10.90 23.01 -7.38
N LYS A 100 -9.64 22.70 -7.01
CA LYS A 100 -8.90 23.31 -5.89
C LYS A 100 -9.66 23.23 -4.57
N ARG A 101 -10.22 22.05 -4.28
CA ARG A 101 -10.97 21.77 -3.04
C ARG A 101 -10.57 20.44 -2.44
N HIS A 102 -10.64 20.35 -1.12
CA HIS A 102 -10.61 19.08 -0.41
C HIS A 102 -11.94 18.37 -0.61
N THR A 103 -11.92 17.09 -0.96
CA THR A 103 -13.13 16.31 -1.22
C THR A 103 -13.15 15.04 -0.41
N VAL A 104 -14.31 14.70 0.15
CA VAL A 104 -14.51 13.43 0.88
C VAL A 104 -15.59 12.64 0.18
N HIS A 105 -15.33 11.36 -0.10
CA HIS A 105 -16.27 10.47 -0.77
C HIS A 105 -16.61 9.27 0.10
N ALA A 106 -17.83 8.74 -0.06
CA ALA A 106 -18.28 7.54 0.63
C ALA A 106 -17.56 6.30 0.07
N LEU A 107 -16.77 5.60 0.88
CA LEU A 107 -16.06 4.38 0.45
C LEU A 107 -16.96 3.12 0.42
N LYS A 108 -18.12 3.21 1.08
CA LYS A 108 -19.16 2.18 1.15
C LYS A 108 -20.53 2.85 1.20
N ASP A 109 -21.59 2.09 1.02
CA ASP A 109 -22.94 2.55 1.34
C ASP A 109 -23.02 2.91 2.83
N ILE A 110 -23.65 4.05 3.15
CA ILE A 110 -23.87 4.54 4.50
C ILE A 110 -25.38 4.64 4.71
N ASN A 111 -25.90 3.92 5.69
CA ASN A 111 -27.33 3.90 5.96
C ASN A 111 -27.77 5.14 6.72
N LYS A 112 -29.06 5.49 6.62
CA LYS A 112 -29.66 6.52 7.46
C LYS A 112 -29.43 6.18 8.94
N GLY A 113 -28.93 7.15 9.70
CA GLY A 113 -28.58 7.01 11.12
C GLY A 113 -27.16 6.51 11.37
N GLU A 114 -26.39 6.13 10.35
CA GLU A 114 -25.00 5.74 10.50
C GLU A 114 -24.07 6.96 10.61
N GLU A 115 -23.09 6.88 11.50
CA GLU A 115 -22.06 7.91 11.69
C GLU A 115 -21.08 7.90 10.50
N ILE A 116 -20.86 9.07 9.90
CA ILE A 116 -19.84 9.28 8.87
C ILE A 116 -18.50 9.45 9.58
N THR A 117 -17.58 8.53 9.29
CA THR A 117 -16.25 8.53 9.87
C THR A 117 -15.19 8.70 8.79
N ILE A 118 -14.09 9.37 9.14
CA ILE A 118 -12.90 9.52 8.29
C ILE A 118 -11.71 8.85 8.96
N ILE A 119 -10.76 8.41 8.15
CA ILE A 119 -9.52 7.80 8.64
C ILE A 119 -8.51 8.90 8.93
N TYR A 120 -8.17 9.10 10.20
CA TYR A 120 -7.19 10.10 10.63
C TYR A 120 -5.72 9.70 10.40
N LEU A 121 -5.46 8.41 10.16
CA LEU A 121 -4.13 7.85 10.02
C LEU A 121 -3.90 7.25 8.63
N ALA A 122 -2.83 7.69 7.96
CA ALA A 122 -2.18 6.98 6.88
C ALA A 122 -0.77 6.53 7.36
N PRO A 123 -0.16 5.43 6.86
CA PRO A 123 -0.69 4.27 6.11
C PRO A 123 -1.02 3.06 7.04
N LEU A 124 -1.15 1.84 6.46
CA LEU A 124 -1.63 0.55 6.99
C LEU A 124 -0.86 0.02 8.22
N LYS A 125 -0.93 0.71 9.35
CA LYS A 125 -0.25 0.30 10.58
C LYS A 125 -0.97 -0.85 11.27
N ASN A 126 -0.25 -1.76 11.93
CA ASN A 126 -0.81 -2.75 12.85
C ASN A 126 -1.48 -2.09 14.07
N ARG A 127 -2.27 -2.83 14.86
CA ARG A 127 -3.07 -2.28 15.98
C ARG A 127 -2.25 -1.44 16.95
N LYS A 128 -1.08 -1.96 17.36
CA LYS A 128 -0.18 -1.28 18.31
C LYS A 128 0.32 0.05 17.73
N ALA A 129 0.73 0.05 16.45
CA ALA A 129 1.20 1.25 15.78
C ALA A 129 0.07 2.26 15.52
N ARG A 130 -1.17 1.81 15.21
CA ARG A 130 -2.35 2.69 15.11
C ARG A 130 -2.66 3.36 16.45
N GLN A 131 -2.74 2.60 17.54
CA GLN A 131 -3.01 3.13 18.88
C GLN A 131 -1.93 4.14 19.31
N LYS A 132 -0.65 3.80 19.14
CA LYS A 132 0.46 4.72 19.45
C LYS A 132 0.38 6.01 18.62
N ALA A 133 0.04 5.92 17.34
CA ALA A 133 -0.09 7.08 16.46
C ALA A 133 -1.29 7.96 16.84
N LEU A 134 -2.44 7.37 17.18
CA LEU A 134 -3.61 8.12 17.67
C LEU A 134 -3.30 8.83 18.99
N GLN A 135 -2.72 8.12 19.97
CA GLN A 135 -2.36 8.73 21.26
C GLN A 135 -1.38 9.90 21.06
N LYS A 136 -0.33 9.70 20.25
CA LYS A 136 0.68 10.75 20.00
C LYS A 136 0.09 11.97 19.29
N LYS A 137 -0.85 11.76 18.37
CA LYS A 137 -1.35 12.83 17.48
C LYS A 137 -2.57 13.56 18.02
N PHE A 138 -3.43 12.89 18.78
CA PHE A 138 -4.72 13.45 19.19
C PHE A 138 -5.02 13.29 20.69
N ASP A 139 -4.07 12.75 21.47
CA ASP A 139 -4.18 12.55 22.92
C ASP A 139 -5.41 11.75 23.37
N PHE A 140 -5.91 10.84 22.52
CA PHE A 140 -7.01 9.93 22.86
C PHE A 140 -6.71 8.47 22.52
N THR A 141 -7.25 7.58 23.36
CA THR A 141 -7.23 6.13 23.17
C THR A 141 -8.54 5.67 22.53
N TYR A 142 -8.70 5.82 21.21
CA TYR A 142 -9.92 5.34 20.55
C TYR A 142 -9.87 3.84 20.24
N LEU A 143 -11.03 3.20 20.45
CA LEU A 143 -11.40 1.89 19.95
C LEU A 143 -11.99 2.06 18.53
N CYS A 144 -11.11 2.19 17.53
CA CYS A 144 -11.53 2.08 16.12
C CYS A 144 -12.14 0.68 15.87
N HIS A 145 -13.02 0.49 14.87
CA HIS A 145 -13.60 -0.84 14.61
C HIS A 145 -12.53 -1.94 14.51
N LEU A 146 -11.44 -1.69 13.77
CA LEU A 146 -10.27 -2.59 13.67
C LEU A 146 -9.54 -2.81 15.01
N CYS A 147 -9.62 -1.85 15.91
CA CYS A 147 -9.01 -1.87 17.24
C CYS A 147 -9.89 -2.60 18.27
N SER A 148 -11.18 -2.75 17.96
CA SER A 148 -12.22 -3.41 18.75
C SER A 148 -12.52 -4.84 18.30
N LEU A 149 -11.87 -5.30 17.22
CA LEU A 149 -11.99 -6.67 16.76
C LEU A 149 -11.55 -7.67 17.87
N PRO A 150 -12.17 -8.86 17.93
CA PRO A 150 -11.66 -9.97 18.73
C PRO A 150 -10.17 -10.21 18.45
N LEU A 151 -9.44 -10.69 19.46
CA LEU A 151 -7.97 -10.81 19.41
C LEU A 151 -7.49 -11.57 18.17
N GLU A 152 -8.10 -12.70 17.85
CA GLU A 152 -7.74 -13.53 16.70
C GLU A 152 -7.96 -12.81 15.36
N GLN A 153 -9.12 -12.14 15.20
CA GLN A 153 -9.42 -11.36 13.99
C GLN A 153 -8.50 -10.14 13.86
N SER A 154 -8.14 -9.52 14.98
CA SER A 154 -7.18 -8.41 15.03
C SER A 154 -5.78 -8.88 14.62
N GLN A 155 -5.34 -10.05 15.10
CA GLN A 155 -4.03 -10.61 14.73
C GLN A 155 -3.99 -10.96 13.26
N GLU A 156 -5.05 -11.55 12.72
CA GLU A 156 -5.10 -11.90 11.30
C GLU A 156 -5.15 -10.66 10.40
N SER A 157 -5.89 -9.61 10.81
CA SER A 157 -5.83 -8.31 10.12
C SER A 157 -4.43 -7.71 10.19
N ASP A 158 -3.79 -7.70 11.35
CA ASP A 158 -2.45 -7.14 11.50
C ASP A 158 -1.41 -7.89 10.64
N LYS A 159 -1.48 -9.23 10.54
CA LYS A 159 -0.65 -10.01 9.61
C LYS A 159 -0.84 -9.58 8.15
N ARG A 160 -2.09 -9.41 7.70
CA ARG A 160 -2.38 -8.96 6.32
C ARG A 160 -1.80 -7.57 6.06
N LEU A 161 -1.96 -6.64 7.00
CA LEU A 161 -1.45 -5.27 6.88
C LEU A 161 0.09 -5.24 6.85
N GLU A 162 0.74 -6.06 7.67
CA GLU A 162 2.19 -6.22 7.68
C GLU A 162 2.70 -6.81 6.36
N GLU A 163 1.99 -7.79 5.79
CA GLU A 163 2.35 -8.36 4.49
C GLU A 163 2.16 -7.36 3.35
N ILE A 164 1.10 -6.54 3.36
CA ILE A 164 0.92 -5.46 2.37
C ILE A 164 2.10 -4.49 2.43
N HIS A 165 2.49 -4.04 3.63
CA HIS A 165 3.65 -3.15 3.79
C HIS A 165 4.95 -3.80 3.30
N ARG A 166 5.17 -5.09 3.57
CA ARG A 166 6.35 -5.79 3.06
C ARG A 166 6.36 -5.87 1.54
N LEU A 167 5.20 -6.10 0.92
CA LEU A 167 5.08 -6.09 -0.53
C LEU A 167 5.38 -4.70 -1.09
N ASP A 168 4.87 -3.63 -0.46
CA ASP A 168 5.20 -2.25 -0.82
C ASP A 168 6.72 -2.02 -0.76
N ASP A 169 7.39 -2.40 0.33
CA ASP A 169 8.85 -2.29 0.46
C ASP A 169 9.62 -3.10 -0.59
N VAL A 170 9.11 -4.28 -0.97
CA VAL A 170 9.70 -5.10 -2.05
C VAL A 170 9.54 -4.42 -3.40
N ILE A 171 8.36 -3.88 -3.69
CA ILE A 171 8.05 -3.21 -4.96
C ILE A 171 8.86 -1.92 -5.10
N ASP A 172 8.93 -1.10 -4.04
CA ASP A 172 9.67 0.16 -4.04
C ASP A 172 11.17 -0.09 -4.26
N GLN A 173 11.73 -1.12 -3.63
CA GLN A 173 13.15 -1.47 -3.81
C GLN A 173 13.47 -2.07 -5.19
N LEU A 174 12.52 -2.72 -5.85
CA LEU A 174 12.74 -3.21 -7.22
C LEU A 174 12.98 -2.04 -8.18
N GLY A 175 12.31 -0.91 -7.96
CA GLY A 175 12.31 0.23 -8.88
C GLY A 175 11.82 -0.15 -10.29
N THR A 176 11.85 0.81 -11.21
CA THR A 176 11.36 0.58 -12.58
C THR A 176 12.15 -0.51 -13.31
N GLU A 177 13.47 -0.58 -13.10
CA GLU A 177 14.33 -1.57 -13.76
C GLU A 177 14.08 -3.00 -13.25
N GLY A 178 14.05 -3.20 -11.92
CA GLY A 178 13.83 -4.52 -11.32
C GLY A 178 12.43 -5.09 -11.61
N ILE A 179 11.43 -4.22 -11.71
CA ILE A 179 10.06 -4.58 -12.10
C ILE A 179 10.03 -5.27 -13.47
N LEU A 180 10.86 -4.83 -14.42
CA LEU A 180 10.90 -5.34 -15.80
C LEU A 180 11.80 -6.57 -15.99
N VAL A 181 12.74 -6.82 -15.08
CA VAL A 181 13.63 -8.00 -15.12
C VAL A 181 12.84 -9.31 -14.98
N SER A 182 11.93 -9.36 -14.00
CA SER A 182 11.12 -10.56 -13.71
C SER A 182 9.61 -10.23 -13.69
N PRO A 183 9.01 -9.94 -14.86
CA PRO A 183 7.68 -9.35 -14.91
C PRO A 183 6.60 -10.30 -14.36
N LEU A 184 6.73 -11.62 -14.53
CA LEU A 184 5.77 -12.57 -13.97
C LEU A 184 5.83 -12.62 -12.43
N ARG A 185 7.03 -12.52 -11.84
CA ARG A 185 7.21 -12.49 -10.38
C ARG A 185 6.63 -11.20 -9.81
N THR A 186 6.92 -10.06 -10.44
CA THR A 186 6.37 -8.77 -10.03
C THR A 186 4.83 -8.75 -10.13
N LEU A 187 4.27 -9.32 -11.20
CA LEU A 187 2.81 -9.45 -11.35
C LEU A 187 2.18 -10.28 -10.22
N ARG A 188 2.88 -11.32 -9.73
CA ARG A 188 2.43 -12.11 -8.58
C ARG A 188 2.43 -11.31 -7.27
N TYR A 189 3.39 -10.40 -7.08
CA TYR A 189 3.37 -9.49 -5.93
C TYR A 189 2.16 -8.56 -5.96
N PHE A 190 1.83 -8.01 -7.13
CA PHE A 190 0.63 -7.19 -7.29
C PHE A 190 -0.67 -8.00 -7.12
N ASP A 191 -0.73 -9.24 -7.64
CA ASP A 191 -1.87 -10.16 -7.42
C ASP A 191 -2.10 -10.40 -5.93
N GLN A 192 -1.02 -10.76 -5.22
CA GLN A 192 -1.09 -10.99 -3.78
C GLN A 192 -1.49 -9.73 -3.01
N GLN A 193 -0.94 -8.57 -3.37
CA GLN A 193 -1.32 -7.30 -2.76
C GLN A 193 -2.83 -7.04 -2.92
N VAL A 194 -3.37 -7.18 -4.14
CA VAL A 194 -4.81 -7.02 -4.43
C VAL A 194 -5.65 -8.03 -3.64
N ARG A 195 -5.23 -9.30 -3.54
CA ARG A 195 -5.92 -10.32 -2.74
C ARG A 195 -5.96 -9.93 -1.25
N LEU A 196 -4.84 -9.47 -0.69
CA LEU A 196 -4.77 -9.04 0.70
C LEU A 196 -5.67 -7.82 0.98
N TYR A 197 -5.74 -6.85 0.06
CA TYR A 197 -6.69 -5.74 0.16
C TYR A 197 -8.16 -6.19 0.12
N ASN A 198 -8.49 -7.13 -0.77
CA ASN A 198 -9.83 -7.72 -0.87
C ASN A 198 -10.21 -8.47 0.42
N GLU A 199 -9.33 -9.32 0.94
CA GLU A 199 -9.54 -10.04 2.20
C GLU A 199 -9.66 -9.08 3.39
N GLN A 200 -8.93 -7.97 3.38
CA GLN A 200 -9.01 -6.92 4.37
C GLN A 200 -10.31 -6.08 4.25
N GLY A 201 -11.04 -6.22 3.13
CA GLY A 201 -12.27 -5.48 2.83
C GLY A 201 -12.04 -3.99 2.57
N ARG A 202 -10.92 -3.64 1.93
CA ARG A 202 -10.47 -2.24 1.80
C ARG A 202 -10.19 -1.85 0.36
N GLU A 203 -11.02 -0.97 -0.20
CA GLU A 203 -10.83 -0.36 -1.51
C GLU A 203 -10.38 1.09 -1.37
N ASP A 204 -9.10 1.31 -1.09
CA ASP A 204 -8.55 2.64 -0.90
C ASP A 204 -7.51 3.02 -1.98
N VAL A 205 -6.77 4.09 -1.71
CA VAL A 205 -5.76 4.62 -2.63
C VAL A 205 -4.61 3.63 -2.89
N GLY A 206 -4.28 2.77 -1.92
CA GLY A 206 -3.25 1.75 -2.08
C GLY A 206 -3.75 0.59 -2.93
N PHE A 207 -5.01 0.20 -2.73
CA PHE A 207 -5.68 -0.79 -3.59
C PHE A 207 -5.74 -0.35 -5.06
N ALA A 208 -6.12 0.91 -5.30
CA ALA A 208 -6.10 1.47 -6.65
C ALA A 208 -4.68 1.47 -7.25
N GLN A 209 -3.67 1.83 -6.45
CA GLN A 209 -2.27 1.87 -6.89
C GLN A 209 -1.74 0.49 -7.28
N ALA A 210 -2.13 -0.58 -6.59
CA ALA A 210 -1.74 -1.95 -6.95
C ALA A 210 -2.22 -2.31 -8.38
N PHE A 211 -3.45 -1.92 -8.76
CA PHE A 211 -3.94 -2.08 -10.12
C PHE A 211 -3.21 -1.20 -11.14
N VAL A 212 -2.85 0.04 -10.76
CA VAL A 212 -2.03 0.92 -11.63
C VAL A 212 -0.69 0.27 -11.93
N ASN A 213 -0.01 -0.25 -10.90
CA ASN A 213 1.30 -0.88 -11.04
C ASN A 213 1.20 -2.14 -11.93
N ALA A 214 0.15 -2.95 -11.74
CA ALA A 214 -0.12 -4.11 -12.59
C ALA A 214 -0.38 -3.71 -14.05
N ALA A 215 -1.19 -2.67 -14.30
CA ALA A 215 -1.45 -2.15 -15.64
C ALA A 215 -0.15 -1.71 -16.33
N GLN A 216 0.66 -0.90 -15.67
CA GLN A 216 1.92 -0.39 -16.21
C GLN A 216 2.89 -1.53 -16.56
N LEU A 217 3.02 -2.52 -15.67
CA LEU A 217 3.89 -3.68 -15.88
C LEU A 217 3.48 -4.49 -17.11
N VAL A 218 2.19 -4.82 -17.25
CA VAL A 218 1.73 -5.66 -18.38
C VAL A 218 1.78 -4.89 -19.70
N ILE A 219 1.46 -3.59 -19.70
CA ILE A 219 1.56 -2.72 -20.88
C ILE A 219 3.02 -2.57 -21.32
N ALA A 220 3.96 -2.42 -20.38
CA ALA A 220 5.38 -2.38 -20.72
C ALA A 220 5.88 -3.68 -21.37
N ASN A 221 5.19 -4.80 -21.14
CA ASN A 221 5.42 -6.09 -21.78
C ASN A 221 4.52 -6.35 -23.02
N SER A 222 3.90 -5.29 -23.55
CA SER A 222 3.01 -5.26 -24.71
C SER A 222 1.68 -6.03 -24.54
N ASP A 223 1.26 -6.34 -23.32
CA ASP A 223 -0.02 -7.02 -23.06
C ASP A 223 -1.15 -5.98 -22.89
N LEU A 224 -1.70 -5.52 -24.02
CA LEU A 224 -2.72 -4.48 -24.03
C LEU A 224 -4.08 -4.97 -23.51
N ALA A 225 -4.40 -6.26 -23.71
CA ALA A 225 -5.65 -6.87 -23.22
C ALA A 225 -5.76 -6.75 -21.69
N ARG A 226 -4.74 -7.22 -20.96
CA ARG A 226 -4.71 -7.11 -19.49
C ARG A 226 -4.50 -5.67 -19.04
N GLY A 227 -3.66 -4.92 -19.76
CA GLY A 227 -3.35 -3.52 -19.45
C GLY A 227 -4.60 -2.66 -19.36
N ARG A 228 -5.51 -2.80 -20.34
CA ARG A 228 -6.81 -2.14 -20.32
C ARG A 228 -7.61 -2.48 -19.07
N ILE A 229 -7.80 -3.76 -18.77
CA ILE A 229 -8.66 -4.21 -17.66
C ILE A 229 -8.12 -3.75 -16.31
N PHE A 230 -6.81 -3.81 -16.09
CA PHE A 230 -6.20 -3.28 -14.86
C PHE A 230 -6.37 -1.77 -14.76
N ALA A 231 -6.19 -1.02 -15.85
CA ALA A 231 -6.42 0.42 -15.88
C ALA A 231 -7.89 0.78 -15.61
N GLU A 232 -8.85 -0.01 -16.14
CA GLU A 232 -10.28 0.16 -15.87
C GLU A 232 -10.60 -0.05 -14.38
N ARG A 233 -10.06 -1.10 -13.77
CA ARG A 233 -10.21 -1.36 -12.32
C ARG A 233 -9.63 -0.23 -11.49
N ALA A 234 -8.41 0.19 -11.80
CA ALA A 234 -7.78 1.34 -11.13
C ALA A 234 -8.65 2.61 -11.24
N ALA A 235 -9.13 2.94 -12.43
CA ALA A 235 -9.98 4.10 -12.67
C ALA A 235 -11.30 4.02 -11.87
N SER A 236 -11.91 2.84 -11.78
CA SER A 236 -13.13 2.61 -11.00
C SER A 236 -12.91 2.87 -9.49
N VAL A 237 -11.81 2.35 -8.93
CA VAL A 237 -11.46 2.59 -7.52
C VAL A 237 -11.16 4.07 -7.30
N TRP A 238 -10.40 4.72 -8.19
CA TRP A 238 -10.12 6.17 -8.09
C TRP A 238 -11.39 7.03 -8.18
N LYS A 239 -12.31 6.68 -9.07
CA LYS A 239 -13.61 7.37 -9.20
C LYS A 239 -14.42 7.27 -7.90
N THR A 240 -14.37 6.13 -7.22
CA THR A 240 -15.07 5.92 -5.96
C THR A 240 -14.40 6.66 -4.79
N THR A 241 -13.07 6.59 -4.71
CA THR A 241 -12.29 7.12 -3.59
C THR A 241 -12.10 8.64 -3.65
N LEU A 242 -11.85 9.19 -4.84
CA LEU A 242 -11.47 10.60 -5.06
C LEU A 242 -12.42 11.35 -6.01
N GLY A 243 -13.42 10.68 -6.57
CA GLY A 243 -14.34 11.26 -7.55
C GLY A 243 -13.85 11.12 -8.99
N GLY A 244 -14.80 11.12 -9.94
CA GLY A 244 -14.52 10.94 -11.37
C GLY A 244 -13.84 12.13 -12.05
N ASP A 245 -13.87 13.30 -11.42
CA ASP A 245 -13.18 14.52 -11.85
C ASP A 245 -11.72 14.58 -11.33
N SER A 246 -11.29 13.63 -10.51
CA SER A 246 -9.92 13.57 -10.00
C SER A 246 -8.91 13.22 -11.10
N THR A 247 -7.70 13.78 -10.99
CA THR A 247 -6.61 13.50 -11.94
C THR A 247 -6.31 12.00 -12.08
N PRO A 248 -6.21 11.20 -10.98
CA PRO A 248 -6.00 9.77 -11.10
C PRO A 248 -7.14 9.05 -11.84
N ALA A 249 -8.40 9.34 -11.52
CA ALA A 249 -9.54 8.70 -12.19
C ALA A 249 -9.55 8.97 -13.70
N ILE A 250 -9.27 10.21 -14.11
CA ILE A 250 -9.24 10.60 -15.52
C ILE A 250 -8.03 9.98 -16.23
N LYS A 251 -6.84 10.05 -15.62
CA LYS A 251 -5.61 9.51 -16.21
C LYS A 251 -5.73 8.01 -16.47
N HIS A 252 -6.22 7.25 -15.49
CA HIS A 252 -6.35 5.80 -15.63
C HIS A 252 -7.55 5.40 -16.49
N GLY A 253 -8.61 6.22 -16.53
CA GLY A 253 -9.70 6.05 -17.50
C GLY A 253 -9.23 6.25 -18.95
N ALA A 254 -8.38 7.25 -19.21
CA ALA A 254 -7.78 7.45 -20.53
C ALA A 254 -6.80 6.33 -20.90
N LEU A 255 -6.01 5.84 -19.92
CA LEU A 255 -5.12 4.71 -20.12
C LEU A 255 -5.89 3.41 -20.43
N ALA A 256 -7.05 3.21 -19.81
CA ALA A 256 -7.94 2.09 -20.13
C ALA A 256 -8.46 2.15 -21.57
N GLN A 257 -8.83 3.34 -22.06
CA GLN A 257 -9.29 3.52 -23.43
C GLN A 257 -8.21 3.23 -24.47
N ASP A 258 -6.97 3.64 -24.18
CA ASP A 258 -5.83 3.42 -25.06
C ASP A 258 -4.55 3.12 -24.25
N PRO A 259 -4.31 1.84 -23.90
CA PRO A 259 -3.16 1.45 -23.11
C PRO A 259 -1.83 1.69 -23.83
N SER A 260 -1.84 1.80 -25.17
CA SER A 260 -0.62 2.01 -25.97
C SER A 260 0.01 3.40 -25.76
N LYS A 261 -0.74 4.35 -25.18
CA LYS A 261 -0.25 5.69 -24.82
C LYS A 261 0.63 5.72 -23.57
N TYR A 262 0.79 4.60 -22.88
CA TYR A 262 1.73 4.54 -21.75
C TYR A 262 3.16 4.67 -22.25
N GLU A 263 3.96 5.51 -21.58
CA GLU A 263 5.32 5.87 -22.02
C GLU A 263 6.27 4.67 -22.19
N LEU A 264 6.09 3.61 -21.38
CA LEU A 264 6.93 2.40 -21.44
C LEU A 264 6.31 1.29 -22.30
N PHE A 265 5.23 1.55 -23.04
CA PHE A 265 4.66 0.57 -23.94
C PHE A 265 5.71 0.09 -24.97
N GLY A 266 5.80 -1.23 -25.16
CA GLY A 266 6.68 -1.83 -26.15
C GLY A 266 8.14 -2.05 -25.71
N VAL A 267 8.51 -1.68 -24.48
CA VAL A 267 9.85 -1.97 -23.92
C VAL A 267 10.17 -3.47 -23.99
N SER A 268 9.16 -4.31 -23.78
CA SER A 268 9.22 -5.75 -23.97
C SER A 268 8.01 -6.21 -24.78
N THR A 269 8.18 -7.21 -25.64
CA THR A 269 7.11 -7.83 -26.44
C THR A 269 6.75 -9.23 -25.96
N LYS A 270 7.30 -9.66 -24.80
CA LYS A 270 7.15 -11.03 -24.28
C LYS A 270 5.69 -11.47 -24.10
N TRP A 271 4.79 -10.53 -23.82
CA TRP A 271 3.37 -10.80 -23.55
C TRP A 271 2.45 -10.10 -24.55
N LYS A 272 2.92 -9.88 -25.77
CA LYS A 272 2.19 -9.12 -26.79
C LYS A 272 0.76 -9.63 -26.98
N THR A 273 -0.21 -8.75 -26.74
CA THR A 273 -1.63 -8.94 -27.05
C THR A 273 -2.23 -7.64 -27.58
N LYS A 274 -3.33 -7.73 -28.34
CA LYS A 274 -4.15 -6.58 -28.69
C LYS A 274 -5.22 -6.30 -27.63
N VAL A 275 -5.78 -5.10 -27.63
CA VAL A 275 -6.80 -4.68 -26.66
C VAL A 275 -8.06 -5.57 -26.69
N ASP A 276 -8.41 -6.09 -27.85
CA ASP A 276 -9.59 -6.92 -28.12
C ASP A 276 -9.36 -8.43 -27.90
N GLU A 277 -8.14 -8.84 -27.57
CA GLU A 277 -7.79 -10.25 -27.31
C GLU A 277 -8.10 -10.70 -25.87
N ALA A 278 -8.85 -9.90 -25.11
CA ALA A 278 -9.37 -10.32 -23.81
C ALA A 278 -10.43 -11.42 -23.97
N PRO A 279 -10.31 -12.55 -23.24
CA PRO A 279 -11.22 -13.67 -23.39
C PRO A 279 -12.63 -13.30 -22.94
N GLN A 280 -13.63 -13.76 -23.70
CA GLN A 280 -15.04 -13.56 -23.44
C GLN A 280 -15.66 -14.87 -22.91
N GLY A 281 -16.66 -14.76 -22.04
CA GLY A 281 -17.43 -15.91 -21.55
C GLY A 281 -16.68 -16.85 -20.60
N LEU A 282 -15.58 -16.40 -19.99
CA LEU A 282 -14.95 -17.13 -18.89
C LEU A 282 -15.76 -16.97 -17.60
N GLU A 283 -15.81 -18.03 -16.80
CA GLU A 283 -16.27 -17.94 -15.41
C GLU A 283 -15.41 -16.94 -14.62
N PRO A 284 -15.97 -16.25 -13.60
CA PRO A 284 -15.25 -15.19 -12.89
C PRO A 284 -13.87 -15.61 -12.33
N SER A 285 -13.75 -16.84 -11.82
CA SER A 285 -12.48 -17.35 -11.30
C SER A 285 -11.45 -17.59 -12.42
N ASP A 286 -11.87 -18.20 -13.53
CA ASP A 286 -11.00 -18.45 -14.68
C ASP A 286 -10.54 -17.13 -15.33
N PHE A 287 -11.41 -16.12 -15.32
CA PHE A 287 -11.06 -14.78 -15.79
C PHE A 287 -10.00 -14.13 -14.91
N GLU A 288 -10.12 -14.21 -13.58
CA GLU A 288 -9.06 -13.73 -12.67
C GLU A 288 -7.75 -14.49 -12.85
N ASP A 289 -7.81 -15.80 -13.06
CA ASP A 289 -6.61 -16.61 -13.31
C ASP A 289 -5.93 -16.22 -14.62
N TRP A 290 -6.69 -15.96 -15.68
CA TRP A 290 -6.16 -15.38 -16.91
C TRP A 290 -5.58 -13.98 -16.64
N LEU A 291 -6.31 -13.09 -15.98
CA LEU A 291 -5.92 -11.69 -15.76
C LEU A 291 -4.58 -11.60 -15.01
N TRP A 292 -4.40 -12.41 -13.99
CA TRP A 292 -3.18 -12.44 -13.17
C TRP A 292 -2.11 -13.44 -13.67
N ARG A 293 -2.34 -14.08 -14.83
CA ARG A 293 -1.47 -15.12 -15.39
C ARG A 293 -1.16 -16.23 -14.36
N ARG A 294 -2.15 -16.61 -13.56
CA ARG A 294 -2.04 -17.67 -12.56
C ARG A 294 -1.96 -19.01 -13.28
N GLU A 295 -1.10 -19.89 -12.77
CA GLU A 295 -1.07 -21.27 -13.23
C GLU A 295 -2.35 -21.95 -12.73
N LYS A 296 -3.06 -22.66 -13.62
CA LYS A 296 -4.19 -23.50 -13.18
C LYS A 296 -3.68 -24.47 -12.11
N PRO A 297 -4.43 -24.69 -11.01
CA PRO A 297 -4.06 -25.69 -10.03
C PRO A 297 -3.80 -27.01 -10.76
N LYS A 298 -2.56 -27.47 -10.72
CA LYS A 298 -2.24 -28.82 -11.17
C LYS A 298 -3.07 -29.76 -10.30
N ALA A 299 -3.74 -30.74 -10.89
CA ALA A 299 -4.52 -31.72 -10.15
C ALA A 299 -3.71 -32.25 -8.95
N LEU A 300 -4.34 -32.31 -7.77
CA LEU A 300 -3.75 -32.87 -6.55
C LEU A 300 -3.06 -34.21 -6.89
N GLY A 301 -1.72 -34.23 -6.81
CA GLY A 301 -0.89 -35.37 -7.23
C GLY A 301 0.16 -35.06 -8.29
N GLN A 302 0.10 -33.93 -9.00
CA GLN A 302 1.23 -33.46 -9.83
C GLN A 302 2.25 -32.70 -8.96
N LEU A 303 3.50 -33.13 -9.01
CA LEU A 303 4.63 -32.49 -8.32
C LEU A 303 4.67 -30.97 -8.64
N ALA A 304 4.69 -30.13 -7.61
CA ALA A 304 5.03 -28.73 -7.75
C ALA A 304 6.37 -28.64 -8.49
N ASN A 305 6.43 -27.89 -9.60
CA ASN A 305 7.70 -27.75 -10.31
C ASN A 305 8.56 -26.74 -9.54
N LEU A 306 9.18 -27.21 -8.44
CA LEU A 306 10.13 -26.45 -7.64
C LEU A 306 11.38 -26.03 -8.43
N ARG A 307 11.50 -26.48 -9.69
CA ARG A 307 12.50 -26.03 -10.67
C ARG A 307 11.96 -25.02 -11.69
N SER A 308 10.77 -24.45 -11.45
CA SER A 308 10.26 -23.35 -12.28
C SER A 308 11.10 -22.10 -12.06
N ARG A 309 11.98 -21.76 -13.01
CA ARG A 309 12.80 -20.54 -12.97
C ARG A 309 11.98 -19.24 -12.91
N ALA A 310 10.73 -19.30 -13.36
CA ALA A 310 9.80 -18.18 -13.25
C ALA A 310 9.29 -17.95 -11.82
N THR A 311 9.27 -19.00 -10.99
CA THR A 311 8.80 -18.95 -9.59
C THR A 311 9.97 -18.90 -8.62
N PHE A 312 11.02 -19.68 -8.88
CA PHE A 312 12.25 -19.80 -8.11
C PHE A 312 13.44 -19.40 -9.01
N PRO A 313 13.69 -18.08 -9.18
CA PRO A 313 14.84 -17.61 -9.93
C PRO A 313 16.16 -18.04 -9.27
N GLY A 314 17.24 -18.05 -10.07
CA GLY A 314 18.58 -18.24 -9.53
C GLY A 314 19.02 -17.04 -8.68
N PHE A 315 20.04 -17.22 -7.86
CA PHE A 315 20.51 -16.19 -6.94
C PHE A 315 20.97 -14.90 -7.64
N THR A 316 21.56 -15.02 -8.82
CA THR A 316 21.98 -13.90 -9.66
C THR A 316 20.81 -13.07 -10.20
N ASP A 317 19.64 -13.68 -10.31
CA ASP A 317 18.42 -13.07 -10.86
C ASP A 317 17.52 -12.51 -9.74
N LEU A 318 17.98 -12.55 -8.49
CA LEU A 318 17.30 -11.93 -7.36
C LEU A 318 17.53 -10.42 -7.34
N PRO A 319 16.55 -9.62 -6.90
CA PRO A 319 16.74 -8.18 -6.73
C PRO A 319 17.81 -7.91 -5.66
N ASP A 320 18.65 -6.90 -5.91
CA ASP A 320 19.74 -6.53 -5.02
C ASP A 320 19.28 -5.56 -3.93
N GLU A 321 19.73 -5.77 -2.70
CA GLU A 321 19.51 -4.85 -1.60
C GLU A 321 20.73 -3.92 -1.52
N ASN A 322 20.58 -2.66 -1.94
CA ASN A 322 21.66 -1.65 -2.00
C ASN A 322 22.21 -1.20 -0.64
N ASP A 323 21.73 -1.78 0.46
CA ASP A 323 22.21 -1.49 1.81
C ASP A 323 23.38 -2.41 2.16
N ALA A 324 24.57 -1.84 2.29
CA ALA A 324 25.74 -2.54 2.80
C ALA A 324 25.69 -2.57 4.34
N ASP A 325 25.46 -3.75 4.92
CA ASP A 325 25.37 -3.91 6.38
C ASP A 325 26.77 -3.74 7.04
N GLN A 326 26.93 -2.67 7.83
CA GLN A 326 28.17 -2.35 8.57
C GLN A 326 28.32 -3.16 9.87
N GLU A 327 27.27 -3.81 10.36
CA GLU A 327 27.26 -4.55 11.63
C GLU A 327 27.02 -6.05 11.44
N PHE A 328 27.85 -6.72 10.63
CA PHE A 328 27.87 -8.19 10.65
C PHE A 328 28.64 -8.71 11.87
N TYR A 329 27.96 -8.83 13.02
CA TYR A 329 28.44 -9.63 14.15
C TYR A 329 27.95 -11.08 14.00
N LYS A 330 28.87 -12.06 13.91
CA LYS A 330 28.68 -13.53 13.89
C LYS A 330 27.21 -13.97 14.08
N ARG A 331 26.42 -13.92 13.01
CA ARG A 331 25.06 -14.50 12.98
C ARG A 331 25.12 -15.92 12.43
N SER A 332 24.23 -16.78 12.91
CA SER A 332 24.10 -18.15 12.41
C SER A 332 23.77 -18.13 10.92
N ASN A 333 24.44 -18.98 10.14
CA ASN A 333 24.16 -19.18 8.74
C ASN A 333 24.13 -20.66 8.39
N ILE A 334 23.51 -20.97 7.25
CA ILE A 334 23.64 -22.27 6.58
C ILE A 334 23.99 -22.05 5.12
N GLU A 335 24.63 -23.03 4.50
CA GLU A 335 24.85 -23.04 3.06
C GLU A 335 23.68 -23.73 2.35
N ILE A 336 23.16 -23.07 1.33
CA ILE A 336 22.13 -23.63 0.45
C ILE A 336 22.63 -23.59 -0.98
N LYS A 337 22.01 -24.39 -1.87
CA LYS A 337 22.26 -24.32 -3.31
C LYS A 337 21.03 -23.78 -4.02
N ASP A 338 21.22 -22.82 -4.91
CA ASP A 338 20.13 -22.38 -5.78
C ASP A 338 19.84 -23.39 -6.90
N ILE A 339 18.88 -23.04 -7.76
CA ILE A 339 18.48 -23.83 -8.92
C ILE A 339 19.59 -24.01 -9.97
N ASN A 340 20.63 -23.16 -9.95
CA ASN A 340 21.81 -23.27 -10.82
C ASN A 340 22.94 -24.06 -10.15
N GLY A 341 22.75 -24.51 -8.90
CA GLY A 341 23.77 -25.21 -8.13
C GLY A 341 24.80 -24.29 -7.48
N ILE A 342 24.59 -22.97 -7.50
CA ILE A 342 25.44 -21.98 -6.85
C ILE A 342 25.23 -22.12 -5.35
N THR A 343 26.31 -22.33 -4.60
CA THR A 343 26.29 -22.33 -3.14
C THR A 343 26.17 -20.90 -2.65
N ILE A 344 25.21 -20.64 -1.77
CA ILE A 344 24.89 -19.30 -1.26
C ILE A 344 24.77 -19.38 0.26
N PRO A 345 25.37 -18.43 1.00
CA PRO A 345 25.15 -18.33 2.43
C PRO A 345 23.77 -17.73 2.72
N LEU A 346 22.97 -18.44 3.53
CA LEU A 346 21.71 -17.98 4.09
C LEU A 346 21.94 -17.54 5.54
N TYR A 347 21.88 -16.23 5.80
CA TYR A 347 22.09 -15.63 7.11
C TYR A 347 20.77 -15.38 7.84
N PHE A 348 20.65 -15.87 9.08
CA PHE A 348 19.44 -15.70 9.89
C PHE A 348 19.50 -14.42 10.71
N TYR A 349 18.67 -13.45 10.31
CA TYR A 349 18.45 -12.16 10.97
C TYR A 349 17.16 -12.13 11.80
N THR A 350 16.52 -13.29 11.97
CA THR A 350 15.38 -13.52 12.85
C THR A 350 15.78 -13.47 14.32
N ASP A 351 14.82 -13.22 15.22
CA ASP A 351 15.06 -13.20 16.68
C ASP A 351 15.55 -14.57 17.18
N SER A 352 15.06 -15.65 16.58
CA SER A 352 15.44 -17.03 16.87
C SER A 352 16.75 -17.47 16.20
N ARG A 353 17.35 -16.66 15.32
CA ARG A 353 18.65 -16.90 14.69
C ARG A 353 18.77 -18.28 14.01
N GLY A 354 17.72 -18.71 13.33
CA GLY A 354 17.65 -19.97 12.59
C GLY A 354 17.06 -21.15 13.37
N ASN A 355 16.80 -20.99 14.67
CA ASN A 355 16.15 -22.04 15.49
C ASN A 355 14.67 -22.25 15.15
N GLU A 356 14.08 -21.38 14.32
CA GLU A 356 12.77 -21.56 13.70
C GLU A 356 12.71 -22.80 12.79
N LEU A 357 13.86 -23.27 12.30
CA LEU A 357 13.98 -24.52 11.55
C LEU A 357 14.45 -25.62 12.49
N ALA A 358 13.66 -26.67 12.66
CA ALA A 358 14.07 -27.78 13.50
C ALA A 358 15.34 -28.43 12.92
N PRO A 359 16.39 -28.73 13.71
CA PRO A 359 17.64 -29.30 13.20
C PRO A 359 17.44 -30.59 12.38
N ARG A 360 16.42 -31.39 12.74
CA ARG A 360 16.04 -32.60 12.00
C ARG A 360 15.51 -32.34 10.58
N GLN A 361 15.03 -31.14 10.30
CA GLN A 361 14.52 -30.73 8.98
C GLN A 361 15.64 -30.16 8.10
N VAL A 362 16.70 -29.60 8.68
CA VAL A 362 17.81 -28.98 7.94
C VAL A 362 18.89 -30.03 7.67
N GLN A 363 18.66 -30.88 6.66
CA GLN A 363 19.61 -31.92 6.25
C GLN A 363 20.00 -31.76 4.78
N LYS A 364 21.22 -32.20 4.44
CA LYS A 364 21.69 -32.22 3.04
C LYS A 364 20.76 -33.08 2.18
N GLY A 365 20.28 -32.51 1.08
CA GLY A 365 19.34 -33.16 0.15
C GLY A 365 17.88 -32.70 0.30
N TYR A 366 17.55 -31.97 1.36
CA TYR A 366 16.23 -31.35 1.53
C TYR A 366 16.16 -30.02 0.78
N THR A 367 14.95 -29.65 0.35
CA THR A 367 14.72 -28.38 -0.37
C THR A 367 14.22 -27.33 0.61
N VAL A 368 14.82 -26.14 0.57
CA VAL A 368 14.31 -24.97 1.30
C VAL A 368 13.60 -24.03 0.33
N ALA A 369 12.35 -23.70 0.63
CA ALA A 369 11.61 -22.66 -0.06
C ALA A 369 11.68 -21.39 0.79
N ILE A 370 12.15 -20.30 0.19
CA ILE A 370 12.27 -18.99 0.84
C ILE A 370 11.51 -17.98 -0.03
N LEU A 371 10.59 -17.24 0.58
CA LEU A 371 9.75 -16.26 -0.11
C LEU A 371 10.38 -14.86 -0.07
N TYR A 372 10.10 -14.05 -1.10
CA TYR A 372 10.54 -12.64 -1.25
C TYR A 372 12.05 -12.39 -1.10
N VAL A 373 12.86 -13.39 -1.45
CA VAL A 373 14.31 -13.30 -1.30
C VAL A 373 14.89 -12.17 -2.15
N LYS A 374 15.82 -11.44 -1.53
CA LYS A 374 16.71 -10.45 -2.15
C LYS A 374 18.15 -10.91 -1.99
N ARG A 375 19.01 -10.51 -2.92
CA ARG A 375 20.46 -10.61 -2.78
C ARG A 375 20.91 -9.53 -1.82
N HIS A 376 21.80 -9.86 -0.90
CA HIS A 376 22.33 -8.92 0.08
C HIS A 376 23.85 -8.88 0.00
N ALA A 377 24.42 -7.68 -0.11
CA ALA A 377 25.85 -7.45 -0.06
C ALA A 377 26.30 -7.24 1.39
N PHE A 378 27.27 -8.04 1.84
CA PHE A 378 27.86 -7.93 3.17
C PHE A 378 29.26 -7.33 3.04
N ILE A 379 29.58 -6.28 3.79
CA ILE A 379 30.80 -5.47 3.59
C ILE A 379 32.11 -6.28 3.67
N PHE A 380 32.09 -7.43 4.35
CA PHE A 380 33.26 -8.30 4.54
C PHE A 380 33.01 -9.77 4.17
N TYR A 381 31.89 -10.09 3.52
CA TYR A 381 31.51 -11.46 3.20
C TYR A 381 30.97 -11.59 1.78
N GLU A 382 30.92 -12.82 1.27
CA GLU A 382 30.27 -13.11 0.00
C GLU A 382 28.80 -12.70 0.03
N PRO A 383 28.25 -12.13 -1.07
CA PRO A 383 26.84 -11.84 -1.17
C PRO A 383 26.00 -13.07 -0.86
N GLY A 384 24.94 -12.87 -0.07
CA GLY A 384 24.13 -13.96 0.42
C GLY A 384 22.66 -13.60 0.50
N ILE A 385 21.90 -14.46 1.16
CA ILE A 385 20.51 -14.21 1.49
C ILE A 385 20.41 -13.77 2.94
N ARG A 386 19.78 -12.62 3.17
CA ARG A 386 19.48 -12.11 4.51
C ARG A 386 18.04 -12.44 4.88
N HIS A 387 17.85 -13.46 5.73
CA HIS A 387 16.52 -13.92 6.13
C HIS A 387 16.06 -13.27 7.43
N LYS A 388 15.02 -12.44 7.38
CA LYS A 388 14.54 -11.64 8.53
C LYS A 388 13.22 -12.10 9.13
N ASP A 389 12.43 -12.90 8.41
CA ASP A 389 11.10 -13.33 8.86
C ASP A 389 10.94 -14.86 8.84
N PRO A 390 10.84 -15.52 10.01
CA PRO A 390 10.66 -16.97 10.12
C PRO A 390 9.48 -17.53 9.32
N GLN A 391 8.44 -16.75 9.06
CA GLN A 391 7.25 -17.23 8.33
C GLN A 391 7.49 -17.41 6.82
N THR A 392 8.57 -16.83 6.30
CA THR A 392 8.88 -16.83 4.85
C THR A 392 9.80 -17.97 4.43
N ILE A 393 10.15 -18.88 5.34
CA ILE A 393 11.03 -20.01 5.07
C ILE A 393 10.35 -21.33 5.43
N LYS A 394 10.52 -22.34 4.58
CA LYS A 394 10.02 -23.68 4.85
C LYS A 394 10.96 -24.72 4.26
N VAL A 395 11.23 -25.77 5.02
CA VAL A 395 11.89 -26.97 4.51
C VAL A 395 10.83 -27.95 4.01
N LEU A 396 11.00 -28.43 2.78
CA LEU A 396 10.10 -29.31 2.05
C LEU A 396 10.57 -30.76 2.08
#